data_AF-A0A3E0WAA2-F1
#
_entry.id   AF-A0A3E0WAA2-F1
#
_cell.length_a   1.000
_cell.length_b   1.000
_cell.length_c   1.000
_cell.angle_alpha   90.00
_cell.angle_beta   90.00
_cell.angle_gamma   90.00
#
_symmetry.space_group_name_H-M   'P 1'
#
loop_
_entity.id
_entity.type
_entity.pdbx_description
1 polymer ?
#
loop_
_entity_poly.entity_id
_entity_poly.type
_entity_poly.pdbx_seq_one_letter_code
_entity_poly.pdbx_strand_id
1 'polypeptide(L)'
;MQTRKDVAAVYTADQWPPKQASPLVLHLDASGNALSATSRPGPAQQDAPHGKAQFRWRFEHQADVDGPMRLRVAVSMDRDDLTLFAGVRKFSRGEEVVFEGSYGFTEDIVTRGWLRAAQRAVDPTKETEW
;
A
#
# COMPACT_ATOMS: atom_id res chain seq x y z
N MET A 1 -6.31 -6.18 24.18
CA MET A 1 -5.46 -5.46 23.20
C MET A 1 -4.94 -6.53 22.26
N GLN A 2 -5.32 -6.51 20.98
CA GLN A 2 -4.86 -7.53 20.03
C GLN A 2 -3.40 -7.21 19.71
N THR A 3 -2.50 -8.10 20.10
CA THR A 3 -1.06 -7.94 19.93
C THR A 3 -0.62 -8.57 18.62
N ARG A 4 0.61 -8.28 18.17
CA ARG A 4 1.24 -8.95 17.01
C ARG A 4 1.33 -10.49 17.15
N LYS A 5 1.13 -11.02 18.36
CA LYS A 5 1.18 -12.45 18.66
C LYS A 5 -0.20 -13.12 18.59
N ASP A 6 -1.28 -12.35 18.52
CA ASP A 6 -2.64 -12.89 18.52
C ASP A 6 -3.07 -13.12 17.08
N VAL A 7 -3.16 -14.40 16.70
CA VAL A 7 -3.74 -14.79 15.41
C VAL A 7 -5.23 -14.45 15.43
N ALA A 8 -5.63 -13.48 14.62
CA ALA A 8 -7.01 -13.02 14.56
C ALA A 8 -7.95 -14.09 13.97
N ALA A 9 -7.52 -14.74 12.89
CA ALA A 9 -8.20 -15.83 12.24
C ALA A 9 -7.22 -16.61 11.33
N VAL A 10 -7.54 -17.87 11.05
CA VAL A 10 -6.90 -18.68 10.01
C VAL A 10 -8.03 -19.25 9.16
N TYR A 11 -7.93 -19.11 7.84
CA TYR A 11 -8.89 -19.64 6.89
C TYR A 11 -8.16 -20.35 5.75
N THR A 12 -8.88 -21.25 5.08
CA THR A 12 -8.38 -22.00 3.92
C THR A 12 -8.94 -21.39 2.64
N ALA A 13 -8.10 -21.21 1.62
CA ALA A 13 -8.50 -20.81 0.28
C ALA A 13 -8.06 -21.88 -0.74
N ASP A 14 -8.89 -22.10 -1.76
CA ASP A 14 -8.65 -23.06 -2.84
C ASP A 14 -7.83 -22.46 -4.00
N GLN A 15 -7.65 -21.14 -4.00
CA GLN A 15 -6.81 -20.39 -4.94
C GLN A 15 -6.27 -19.11 -4.29
N TRP A 16 -5.30 -18.50 -4.96
CA TRP A 16 -4.78 -17.18 -4.60
C TRP A 16 -4.85 -16.22 -5.81
N PRO A 17 -5.42 -15.01 -5.65
CA PRO A 17 -6.13 -14.51 -4.47
C PRO A 17 -7.44 -15.28 -4.16
N PRO A 18 -7.96 -15.23 -2.92
CA PRO A 18 -9.21 -15.89 -2.56
C PRO A 18 -10.37 -15.46 -3.47
N LYS A 19 -11.29 -16.37 -3.81
CA LYS A 19 -12.45 -16.07 -4.70
C LYS A 19 -13.38 -14.98 -4.16
N GLN A 20 -13.41 -14.82 -2.84
CA GLN A 20 -14.23 -13.84 -2.13
C GLN A 20 -13.57 -12.46 -2.09
N ALA A 21 -12.29 -12.34 -2.44
CA ALA A 21 -11.61 -11.06 -2.49
C ALA A 21 -12.19 -10.21 -3.63
N SER A 22 -12.58 -8.99 -3.31
CA SER A 22 -13.05 -8.00 -4.30
C SER A 22 -12.02 -6.88 -4.42
N PRO A 23 -11.68 -6.42 -5.63
CA PRO A 23 -10.76 -5.29 -5.81
C PRO A 23 -11.31 -4.02 -5.16
N LEU A 24 -10.47 -3.35 -4.37
CA LEU A 24 -10.76 -2.05 -3.79
C LEU A 24 -9.86 -0.99 -4.44
N VAL A 25 -10.45 -0.15 -5.29
CA VAL A 25 -9.74 0.95 -5.94
C VAL A 25 -9.85 2.20 -5.08
N LEU A 26 -8.71 2.74 -4.69
CA LEU A 26 -8.60 3.99 -3.94
C LEU A 26 -7.68 4.96 -4.67
N HIS A 27 -8.10 6.21 -4.76
CA HIS A 27 -7.35 7.32 -5.34
C HIS A 27 -6.60 8.09 -4.26
N LEU A 28 -5.42 8.60 -4.62
CA LEU A 28 -4.61 9.46 -3.76
C LEU A 28 -5.17 10.89 -3.79
N ASP A 29 -5.67 11.39 -2.67
CA ASP A 29 -6.06 12.79 -2.48
C ASP A 29 -4.94 13.53 -1.75
N ALA A 30 -4.13 14.26 -2.52
CA ALA A 30 -3.01 15.06 -2.02
C ALA A 30 -3.45 16.22 -1.12
N SER A 31 -4.65 16.77 -1.35
CA SER A 31 -5.15 17.90 -0.56
C SER A 31 -5.53 17.47 0.85
N GLY A 32 -6.11 16.28 0.98
CA GLY A 32 -6.57 15.72 2.25
C GLY A 32 -5.58 14.80 2.95
N ASN A 33 -4.45 14.46 2.32
CA ASN A 33 -3.56 13.37 2.75
C ASN A 33 -4.36 12.07 3.00
N ALA A 34 -5.26 11.75 2.07
CA ALA A 34 -6.26 10.70 2.21
C ALA A 34 -6.29 9.77 1.00
N LEU A 35 -6.71 8.54 1.22
CA LEU A 35 -7.20 7.67 0.17
C LEU A 35 -8.70 7.90 0.01
N SER A 36 -9.20 7.87 -1.22
CA SER A 36 -10.59 8.20 -1.54
C SER A 36 -11.16 7.24 -2.59
N ALA A 37 -12.41 6.81 -2.42
CA ALA A 37 -13.13 6.06 -3.45
C ALA A 37 -13.48 6.92 -4.69
N THR A 38 -13.40 8.25 -4.56
CA THR A 38 -13.63 9.19 -5.67
C THR A 38 -12.32 9.85 -6.07
N SER A 39 -12.03 9.86 -7.38
CA SER A 39 -10.84 10.51 -7.93
C SER A 39 -10.88 12.02 -7.71
N ARG A 40 -9.79 12.55 -7.14
CA ARG A 40 -9.53 13.99 -6.96
C ARG A 40 -8.09 14.27 -7.38
N PRO A 41 -7.84 14.50 -8.68
CA PRO A 41 -6.49 14.72 -9.18
C PRO A 41 -5.87 15.98 -8.55
N GLY A 42 -4.63 15.86 -8.12
CA GLY A 42 -3.85 16.98 -7.60
C GLY A 42 -2.42 16.53 -7.24
N PRO A 43 -1.43 17.41 -7.38
CA PRO A 43 -0.05 17.05 -7.05
C PRO A 43 0.17 17.07 -5.53
N ALA A 44 1.02 16.16 -5.05
CA ALA A 44 1.70 16.29 -3.77
C ALA A 44 3.17 16.59 -4.05
N GLN A 45 3.68 17.70 -3.53
CA GLN A 45 5.11 18.04 -3.64
C GLN A 45 5.88 17.52 -2.44
N GLN A 46 7.05 16.95 -2.67
CA GLN A 46 7.90 16.33 -1.65
C GLN A 46 9.37 16.61 -1.97
N ASP A 47 10.15 16.96 -0.96
CA ASP A 47 11.58 17.20 -1.11
C ASP A 47 12.38 15.89 -1.05
N ALA A 48 12.91 15.41 -2.17
CA ALA A 48 13.79 14.24 -2.15
C ALA A 48 15.16 14.58 -1.50
N PRO A 49 15.76 13.66 -0.72
CA PRO A 49 15.33 12.27 -0.48
C PRO A 49 14.49 12.08 0.80
N HIS A 50 14.17 13.14 1.55
CA HIS A 50 13.61 13.04 2.90
C HIS A 50 12.08 13.19 2.96
N GLY A 51 11.48 13.73 1.92
CA GLY A 51 10.05 13.95 1.77
C GLY A 51 9.28 12.64 1.66
N LYS A 52 8.07 12.64 2.19
CA LYS A 52 7.14 11.51 2.11
C LYS A 52 5.71 12.02 2.01
N ALA A 53 4.96 11.50 1.04
CA ALA A 53 3.52 11.66 0.99
C ALA A 53 2.86 10.51 1.77
N GLN A 54 1.85 10.82 2.59
CA GLN A 54 1.12 9.83 3.37
C GLN A 54 -0.37 9.98 3.12
N PHE A 55 -1.04 8.86 2.83
CA PHE A 55 -2.47 8.82 2.53
C PHE A 55 -3.14 7.80 3.43
N ARG A 56 -4.30 8.15 3.99
CA ARG A 56 -5.01 7.30 4.95
C ARG A 56 -6.37 6.87 4.42
N TRP A 57 -6.71 5.61 4.62
CA TRP A 57 -8.06 5.06 4.47
C TRP A 57 -8.54 4.54 5.82
N ARG A 58 -9.79 4.81 6.16
CA ARG A 58 -10.44 4.22 7.35
C ARG A 58 -11.49 3.23 6.87
N PHE A 59 -11.38 1.99 7.29
CA PHE A 59 -12.44 1.01 7.08
C PHE A 59 -13.61 1.31 8.03
N GLU A 60 -14.83 1.42 7.48
CA GLU A 60 -16.06 1.64 8.26
C GLU A 60 -16.53 0.37 8.99
N HIS A 61 -16.15 -0.79 8.46
CA HIS A 61 -16.45 -2.10 9.00
C HIS A 61 -15.18 -2.95 9.03
N GLN A 62 -15.18 -4.04 9.80
CA GLN A 62 -14.10 -5.01 9.75
C GLN A 62 -13.96 -5.54 8.31
N ALA A 63 -12.73 -5.56 7.81
CA ALA A 63 -12.40 -6.03 6.49
C ALA A 63 -11.09 -6.83 6.54
N ASP A 64 -11.05 -7.92 5.80
CA ASP A 64 -9.83 -8.66 5.50
C ASP A 64 -9.24 -8.09 4.19
N VAL A 65 -7.93 -7.91 4.15
CA VAL A 65 -7.22 -7.34 3.01
C VAL A 65 -6.22 -8.38 2.52
N ASP A 66 -6.69 -9.20 1.58
CA ASP A 66 -5.98 -10.38 1.12
C ASP A 66 -5.69 -10.28 -0.38
N GLY A 67 -4.43 -10.43 -0.76
CA GLY A 67 -4.02 -10.40 -2.16
C GLY A 67 -2.95 -9.37 -2.49
N PRO A 68 -2.61 -9.25 -3.79
CA PRO A 68 -1.69 -8.26 -4.28
C PRO A 68 -2.24 -6.83 -4.13
N MET A 69 -1.34 -5.87 -3.93
CA MET A 69 -1.65 -4.44 -3.95
C MET A 69 -0.89 -3.76 -5.09
N ARG A 70 -1.52 -2.76 -5.70
CA ARG A 70 -0.92 -1.97 -6.77
C ARG A 70 -1.01 -0.48 -6.44
N LEU A 71 0.12 0.21 -6.59
CA LEU A 71 0.19 1.66 -6.54
C LEU A 71 0.50 2.19 -7.95
N ARG A 72 -0.41 2.99 -8.51
CA ARG A 72 -0.20 3.75 -9.75
C ARG A 72 -0.05 5.22 -9.39
N VAL A 73 1.08 5.82 -9.78
CA VAL A 73 1.39 7.23 -9.53
C VAL A 73 1.97 7.87 -10.78
N ALA A 74 1.58 9.11 -11.05
CA ALA A 74 2.27 9.98 -11.99
C ALA A 74 3.28 10.81 -11.20
N VAL A 75 4.52 10.87 -11.68
CA VAL A 75 5.62 11.56 -10.98
C VAL A 75 6.36 12.46 -11.95
N SER A 76 6.66 13.68 -11.50
CA SER A 76 7.50 14.66 -12.19
C SER A 76 8.59 15.14 -11.25
N MET A 77 9.79 15.42 -11.77
CA MET A 77 10.94 15.86 -10.98
C MET A 77 11.92 16.64 -11.86
N ASP A 78 12.80 17.43 -11.24
CA ASP A 78 13.86 18.18 -11.92
C ASP A 78 15.20 17.40 -11.98
N ARG A 79 15.13 16.07 -11.93
CA ARG A 79 16.27 15.14 -11.92
C ARG A 79 16.04 14.04 -12.95
N ASP A 80 17.11 13.33 -13.31
CA ASP A 80 17.05 12.34 -14.40
C ASP A 80 16.34 11.02 -14.01
N ASP A 81 16.42 10.62 -12.74
CA ASP A 81 15.85 9.36 -12.26
C ASP A 81 15.58 9.40 -10.75
N LEU A 82 14.68 8.53 -10.28
CA LEU A 82 14.42 8.31 -8.85
C LEU A 82 14.04 6.86 -8.58
N THR A 83 14.17 6.47 -7.31
CA THR A 83 13.59 5.23 -6.80
C THR A 83 12.42 5.56 -5.89
N LEU A 84 11.23 5.10 -6.27
CA LEU A 84 10.06 5.16 -5.41
C LEU A 84 10.11 4.02 -4.41
N PHE A 85 9.81 4.33 -3.15
CA PHE A 85 9.51 3.36 -2.12
C PHE A 85 8.08 3.60 -1.64
N ALA A 86 7.31 2.53 -1.52
CA ALA A 86 5.94 2.56 -1.01
C ALA A 86 5.81 1.54 0.11
N GLY A 87 5.00 1.87 1.12
CA GLY A 87 4.72 0.98 2.23
C GLY A 87 3.28 1.15 2.71
N VAL A 88 2.67 0.04 3.10
CA VAL A 88 1.33 0.02 3.71
C VAL A 88 1.49 -0.29 5.18
N ARG A 89 0.89 0.55 6.03
CA ARG A 89 0.95 0.45 7.50
C ARG A 89 -0.47 0.31 8.02
N LYS A 90 -0.66 -0.50 9.06
CA LYS A 90 -1.95 -0.67 9.74
C LYS A 90 -1.93 0.14 11.03
N PHE A 91 -2.99 0.89 11.27
CA PHE A 91 -3.21 1.57 12.54
C PHE A 91 -4.52 1.10 13.16
N SER A 92 -4.54 0.94 14.48
CA SER A 92 -5.73 0.63 15.25
C SER A 92 -5.73 1.45 16.52
N ARG A 93 -6.81 2.19 16.76
CA ARG A 93 -6.97 3.07 17.94
C ARG A 93 -5.82 4.07 18.12
N GLY A 94 -5.29 4.60 17.01
CA GLY A 94 -4.20 5.58 17.01
C GLY A 94 -2.79 4.99 17.02
N GLU A 95 -2.66 3.70 17.35
CA GLU A 95 -1.37 3.01 17.42
C GLU A 95 -1.10 2.19 16.16
N GLU A 96 0.17 2.10 15.77
CA GLU A 96 0.58 1.23 14.68
C GLU A 96 0.53 -0.23 15.11
N VAL A 97 -0.03 -1.06 14.25
CA VAL A 97 0.01 -2.52 14.40
C VAL A 97 1.13 -3.04 13.52
N VAL A 98 2.20 -3.51 14.17
CA VAL A 98 3.37 -4.10 13.51
C VAL A 98 3.22 -5.60 13.30
N PHE A 99 4.00 -6.13 12.37
CA PHE A 99 4.01 -7.53 11.95
C PHE A 99 5.40 -8.15 12.08
N GLU A 100 5.45 -9.48 12.14
CA GLU A 100 6.70 -10.22 12.00
C GLU A 100 7.17 -10.14 10.54
N GLY A 101 8.29 -9.47 10.33
CA GLY A 101 8.93 -9.30 9.05
C GLY A 101 9.94 -10.41 8.74
N SER A 102 10.61 -10.23 7.61
CA SER A 102 11.69 -11.14 7.20
C SER A 102 12.83 -11.13 8.22
N TYR A 103 13.52 -12.28 8.35
CA TYR A 103 14.71 -12.43 9.21
C TYR A 103 14.49 -12.08 10.69
N GLY A 104 13.27 -12.24 11.21
CA GLY A 104 12.97 -11.97 12.62
C GLY A 104 12.84 -10.49 12.96
N PHE A 105 12.63 -9.63 11.95
CA PHE A 105 12.36 -8.22 12.18
C PHE A 105 10.96 -8.05 12.78
N THR A 106 10.89 -7.76 14.07
CA THR A 106 9.64 -7.82 14.84
C THR A 106 8.71 -6.61 14.69
N GLU A 107 9.16 -5.56 14.01
CA GLU A 107 8.48 -4.28 13.85
C GLU A 107 8.20 -3.93 12.38
N ASP A 108 7.84 -4.94 11.57
CA ASP A 108 7.54 -4.73 10.15
C ASP A 108 6.15 -4.11 9.94
N ILE A 109 5.94 -3.60 8.73
CA ILE A 109 4.68 -3.05 8.24
C ILE A 109 3.94 -4.12 7.42
N VAL A 110 2.74 -3.79 6.92
CA VAL A 110 1.90 -4.76 6.18
C VAL A 110 2.60 -5.26 4.92
N THR A 111 3.10 -4.35 4.09
CA THR A 111 3.83 -4.69 2.86
C THR A 111 4.63 -3.49 2.34
N ARG A 112 5.62 -3.76 1.49
CA ARG A 112 6.55 -2.80 0.91
C ARG A 112 6.69 -3.05 -0.59
N GLY A 113 6.92 -1.99 -1.36
CA GLY A 113 7.23 -2.06 -2.78
C GLY A 113 8.23 -0.97 -3.16
N TRP A 114 8.96 -1.20 -4.25
CA TRP A 114 9.91 -0.23 -4.77
C TRP A 114 9.97 -0.31 -6.30
N LEU A 115 10.27 0.81 -6.92
CA LEU A 115 10.44 0.91 -8.37
C LEU A 115 11.42 2.03 -8.70
N ARG A 116 12.48 1.70 -9.45
CA ARG A 116 13.29 2.72 -10.11
C ARG A 116 12.53 3.24 -11.34
N ALA A 117 12.35 4.55 -11.47
CA ALA A 117 11.53 5.13 -12.52
C ALA A 117 12.07 4.83 -13.94
N ALA A 118 13.40 4.72 -14.09
CA ALA A 118 14.04 4.22 -15.29
C ALA A 118 13.64 2.76 -15.68
N GLN A 119 13.17 1.96 -14.72
CA GLN A 119 12.74 0.56 -14.91
C GLN A 119 11.21 0.40 -14.91
N ARG A 120 10.45 1.48 -15.15
CA ARG A 120 8.97 1.47 -15.12
C ARG A 120 8.28 0.69 -16.24
N ALA A 121 9.02 0.19 -17.23
CA ALA A 121 8.41 -0.51 -18.37
C ALA A 121 7.74 -1.80 -17.88
N VAL A 122 6.45 -1.96 -18.21
CA VAL A 122 5.64 -3.13 -17.86
C VAL A 122 5.57 -4.05 -19.06
N ASP A 123 5.75 -5.35 -18.84
CA ASP A 123 5.45 -6.38 -19.83
C ASP A 123 3.93 -6.58 -19.89
N PRO A 124 3.24 -6.16 -20.97
CA PRO A 124 1.79 -6.20 -21.04
C PRO A 124 1.24 -7.62 -21.03
N THR A 125 2.05 -8.63 -21.35
CA THR A 125 1.63 -10.05 -21.31
C THR A 125 1.63 -10.63 -19.90
N LYS A 126 2.25 -9.94 -18.94
CA LYS A 126 2.35 -10.33 -17.53
C LYS A 126 1.63 -9.37 -16.60
N GLU A 127 1.06 -8.29 -17.15
CA GLU A 127 0.23 -7.39 -16.36
C GLU A 127 -1.05 -8.11 -15.94
N THR A 128 -1.32 -8.09 -14.64
CA THR A 128 -2.53 -8.65 -14.05
C THR A 128 -3.43 -7.52 -13.59
N GLU A 129 -4.72 -7.53 -13.91
CA GLU A 129 -5.65 -6.54 -13.37
C GLU A 129 -6.01 -6.90 -11.93
N TRP A 130 -5.18 -6.47 -10.99
CA TRP A 130 -5.54 -6.30 -9.58
C TRP A 130 -5.76 -4.82 -9.29
#